data_AF-A0A1H2WHK6-F1
#
_entry.id   AF-A0A1H2WHK6-F1
#
_cell.length_a   1.000
_cell.length_b   1.000
_cell.length_c   1.000
_cell.angle_alpha   90.00
_cell.angle_beta   90.00
_cell.angle_gamma   90.00
#
_symmetry.space_group_name_H-M   'P 1'
#
loop_
_entity.id
_entity.type
_entity.pdbx_description
1 polymer ?
#
loop_
_entity_poly.entity_id
_entity_poly.type
_entity_poly.pdbx_seq_one_letter_code
_entity_poly.pdbx_strand_id
1 'polypeptide(L)'
;MAENYSSEDLQEQQKQLGSYLGKLLRDHFGKGPESVYVSIDPHCIVMHIRKFLSPMEQVIMGQRNQEAVEELRETMMEQILPELKHYLSRIADIEGWEFYFDWNIENRSGMITAMNSQELKIKNDQKRPEYEENIKRKVNDVSAKTEKIPDDIAMYQINERTLIAARTGILILIEKELINLGHGANLKTAKRRLEKQLLNEIRFDSLFGAKVHDIFVDWDFYNDTSVVVFVTDPVPAAK
;
A
#
# COMPACT_ATOMS: atom_id res chain seq x y z
N MET A 1 -15.59 -1.70 -18.22
CA MET A 1 -16.04 -3.09 -18.48
C MET A 1 -16.01 -3.86 -17.16
N ALA A 2 -17.01 -3.66 -16.30
CA ALA A 2 -17.15 -4.36 -15.03
C ALA A 2 -18.54 -4.98 -14.89
N GLU A 3 -19.02 -5.61 -15.97
CA GLU A 3 -20.26 -6.37 -15.95
C GLU A 3 -19.97 -7.77 -16.51
N ASN A 4 -20.12 -8.78 -15.63
CA ASN A 4 -20.02 -10.23 -15.86
C ASN A 4 -18.63 -10.89 -15.80
N TYR A 5 -17.89 -10.74 -14.69
CA TYR A 5 -17.02 -11.82 -14.23
C TYR A 5 -17.78 -12.69 -13.24
N SER A 6 -17.74 -14.02 -13.40
CA SER A 6 -18.24 -14.91 -12.36
C SER A 6 -17.34 -14.78 -11.12
N SER A 7 -17.88 -15.05 -9.93
CA SER A 7 -17.08 -15.06 -8.70
C SER A 7 -15.91 -16.06 -8.77
N GLU A 8 -16.05 -17.11 -9.58
CA GLU A 8 -15.01 -18.14 -9.78
C GLU A 8 -13.83 -17.60 -10.61
N ASP A 9 -14.11 -16.82 -11.66
CA ASP A 9 -13.06 -16.21 -12.49
C ASP A 9 -12.20 -15.22 -11.70
N LEU A 10 -12.83 -14.41 -10.83
CA LEU A 10 -12.13 -13.47 -9.96
C LEU A 10 -11.21 -14.19 -8.97
N GLN A 11 -11.68 -15.29 -8.37
CA GLN A 11 -10.88 -16.08 -7.45
C GLN A 11 -9.67 -16.72 -8.14
N GLU A 12 -9.86 -17.23 -9.36
CA GLU A 12 -8.75 -17.81 -10.13
C GLU A 12 -7.74 -16.73 -10.53
N GLN A 13 -8.18 -15.53 -10.94
CA GLN A 13 -7.29 -14.39 -11.20
C GLN A 13 -6.48 -13.98 -9.97
N GLN A 14 -7.12 -13.87 -8.80
CA GLN A 14 -6.46 -13.56 -7.53
C GLN A 14 -5.39 -14.60 -7.19
N LYS A 15 -5.70 -15.89 -7.36
CA LYS A 15 -4.78 -17.00 -7.12
C LYS A 15 -3.60 -16.99 -8.10
N GLN A 16 -3.84 -16.74 -9.37
CA GLN A 16 -2.80 -16.65 -10.40
C GLN A 16 -1.85 -15.49 -10.12
N LEU A 17 -2.39 -14.31 -9.82
CA LEU A 17 -1.58 -13.14 -9.49
C LEU A 17 -0.77 -13.35 -8.20
N GLY A 18 -1.39 -13.93 -7.16
CA GLY A 18 -0.68 -14.26 -5.92
C GLY A 18 0.46 -15.26 -6.13
N SER A 19 0.24 -16.26 -6.99
CA SER A 19 1.26 -17.25 -7.36
C SER A 19 2.39 -16.62 -8.17
N TYR A 20 2.05 -15.75 -9.13
CA TYR A 20 3.01 -15.02 -9.95
C TYR A 20 3.90 -14.11 -9.10
N LEU A 21 3.31 -13.27 -8.24
CA LEU A 21 4.09 -12.41 -7.34
C LEU A 21 4.94 -13.24 -6.37
N GLY A 22 4.40 -14.33 -5.82
CA GLY A 22 5.15 -15.22 -4.94
C GLY A 22 6.36 -15.86 -5.63
N LYS A 23 6.26 -16.17 -6.92
CA LYS A 23 7.40 -16.62 -7.74
C LYS A 23 8.38 -15.48 -7.98
N LEU A 24 7.91 -14.31 -8.40
CA LEU A 24 8.75 -13.15 -8.69
C LEU A 24 9.60 -12.74 -7.49
N LEU A 25 8.99 -12.68 -6.29
CA LEU A 25 9.70 -12.44 -5.03
C LEU A 25 10.73 -13.54 -4.74
N ARG A 26 10.41 -14.81 -5.00
CA ARG A 26 11.36 -15.92 -4.78
C ARG A 26 12.56 -15.84 -5.70
N ASP A 27 12.34 -15.50 -6.97
CA ASP A 27 13.39 -15.43 -7.98
C ASP A 27 14.39 -14.28 -7.66
N HIS A 28 13.90 -13.17 -7.10
CA HIS A 28 14.74 -12.02 -6.74
C HIS A 28 15.37 -12.13 -5.34
N PHE A 29 14.62 -12.59 -4.33
CA PHE A 29 15.09 -12.65 -2.93
C PHE A 29 15.63 -14.02 -2.51
N GLY A 30 15.57 -15.04 -3.38
CA GLY A 30 15.98 -16.42 -3.09
C GLY A 30 15.01 -17.19 -2.16
N LYS A 31 13.97 -16.53 -1.64
CA LYS A 31 12.89 -17.11 -0.83
C LYS A 31 11.60 -16.42 -1.22
N GLY A 32 10.50 -17.18 -1.34
CA GLY A 32 9.17 -16.61 -1.52
C GLY A 32 8.43 -16.40 -0.19
N PRO A 33 7.32 -15.63 -0.19
CA PRO A 33 6.47 -15.47 0.97
C PRO A 33 5.75 -16.77 1.34
N GLU A 34 5.19 -16.84 2.55
CA GLU A 34 4.30 -17.95 2.94
C GLU A 34 2.98 -17.87 2.18
N SER A 35 2.45 -16.67 2.02
CA SER A 35 1.21 -16.43 1.30
C SER A 35 1.18 -15.02 0.73
N VAL A 36 0.49 -14.87 -0.39
CA VAL A 36 0.09 -13.58 -0.97
C VAL A 36 -1.43 -13.57 -1.06
N TYR A 37 -2.07 -12.63 -0.38
CA TYR A 37 -3.51 -12.39 -0.49
C TYR A 37 -3.74 -11.27 -1.49
N VAL A 38 -4.52 -11.57 -2.53
CA VAL A 38 -4.81 -10.63 -3.61
C VAL A 38 -6.26 -10.21 -3.53
N SER A 39 -6.50 -8.91 -3.59
CA SER A 39 -7.82 -8.30 -3.70
C SER A 39 -7.87 -7.51 -4.98
N ILE A 40 -8.93 -7.69 -5.77
CA ILE A 40 -9.09 -7.09 -7.09
C ILE A 40 -10.49 -6.49 -7.13
N ASP A 41 -10.56 -5.22 -7.52
CA ASP A 41 -11.77 -4.54 -7.93
C ASP A 41 -11.47 -3.69 -9.20
N PRO A 42 -12.46 -3.02 -9.79
CA PRO A 42 -12.25 -2.27 -11.04
C PRO A 42 -11.23 -1.12 -10.99
N HIS A 43 -10.90 -0.58 -9.82
CA HIS A 43 -10.03 0.60 -9.68
C HIS A 43 -8.76 0.33 -8.86
N CYS A 44 -8.68 -0.84 -8.21
CA CYS A 44 -7.57 -1.18 -7.34
C CYS A 44 -7.27 -2.68 -7.32
N ILE A 45 -5.97 -2.97 -7.23
CA ILE A 45 -5.43 -4.30 -6.92
C ILE A 45 -4.52 -4.15 -5.71
N VAL A 46 -4.81 -4.89 -4.63
CA VAL A 46 -3.95 -4.97 -3.44
C VAL A 46 -3.42 -6.37 -3.26
N MET A 47 -2.11 -6.47 -3.11
CA MET A 47 -1.38 -7.70 -2.87
C MET A 47 -0.71 -7.61 -1.49
N HIS A 48 -1.27 -8.31 -0.50
CA HIS A 48 -0.73 -8.41 0.85
C HIS A 48 0.14 -9.66 0.99
N ILE A 49 1.43 -9.44 1.25
CA ILE A 49 2.49 -10.44 1.36
C ILE A 49 2.69 -10.78 2.84
N ARG A 50 2.72 -12.06 3.21
CA ARG A 50 2.91 -12.49 4.62
C ARG A 50 4.10 -13.42 4.83
N LYS A 51 4.69 -13.30 6.03
CA LYS A 51 5.83 -14.06 6.55
C LYS A 51 7.00 -14.12 5.56
N PHE A 52 7.33 -12.96 5.03
CA PHE A 52 8.35 -12.74 4.03
C PHE A 52 9.59 -12.07 4.63
N LEU A 53 10.60 -12.90 4.87
CA LEU A 53 11.94 -12.49 5.27
C LEU A 53 12.92 -13.63 4.93
N SER A 54 13.90 -13.37 4.07
CA SER A 54 14.93 -14.32 3.68
C SER A 54 15.97 -14.52 4.79
N PRO A 55 16.67 -15.67 4.82
CA PRO A 55 17.77 -15.88 5.76
C PRO A 55 18.87 -14.84 5.61
N MET A 56 19.16 -14.39 4.39
CA MET A 56 20.17 -13.36 4.13
C MET A 56 19.76 -12.00 4.72
N GLU A 57 18.50 -11.59 4.56
CA GLU A 57 17.97 -10.38 5.19
C GLU A 57 18.05 -10.45 6.73
N GLN A 58 17.84 -11.62 7.34
CA GLN A 58 18.01 -11.78 8.79
C GLN A 58 19.44 -11.53 9.24
N VAL A 59 20.42 -12.00 8.47
CA VAL A 59 21.85 -11.75 8.74
C VAL A 59 22.16 -10.26 8.61
N ILE A 60 21.69 -9.61 7.54
CA ILE A 60 21.88 -8.17 7.32
C ILE A 60 21.28 -7.36 8.47
N MET A 61 20.04 -7.67 8.87
CA MET A 61 19.35 -6.98 9.96
C MET A 61 20.13 -7.07 11.28
N GLY A 62 20.72 -8.23 11.58
CA GLY A 62 21.53 -8.42 12.78
C GLY A 62 22.87 -7.67 12.77
N GLN A 63 23.38 -7.31 11.59
CA GLN A 63 24.69 -6.66 11.43
C GLN A 63 24.59 -5.14 11.20
N ARG A 64 23.61 -4.71 10.41
CA ARG A 64 23.53 -3.36 9.82
C ARG A 64 22.23 -2.64 10.12
N ASN A 65 21.42 -3.11 11.08
CA ASN A 65 20.10 -2.62 11.46
C ASN A 65 19.00 -2.88 10.39
N GLN A 66 17.77 -2.46 10.68
CA GLN A 66 16.60 -2.64 9.80
C GLN A 66 16.67 -1.81 8.50
N GLU A 67 17.30 -0.64 8.52
CA GLU A 67 17.38 0.27 7.37
C GLU A 67 18.09 -0.39 6.19
N ALA A 68 19.13 -1.20 6.44
CA ALA A 68 19.83 -1.94 5.40
C ALA A 68 18.95 -2.99 4.69
N VAL A 69 17.96 -3.56 5.38
CA VAL A 69 16.98 -4.47 4.75
C VAL A 69 15.97 -3.69 3.92
N GLU A 70 15.56 -2.51 4.39
CA GLU A 70 14.67 -1.62 3.65
C GLU A 70 15.32 -1.14 2.35
N GLU A 71 16.59 -0.69 2.38
CA GLU A 71 17.37 -0.32 1.20
C GLU A 71 17.47 -1.47 0.18
N LEU A 72 17.79 -2.68 0.65
CA LEU A 72 17.83 -3.87 -0.21
C LEU A 72 16.48 -4.10 -0.89
N ARG A 73 15.38 -3.98 -0.15
CA ARG A 73 14.03 -4.18 -0.68
C ARG A 73 13.64 -3.12 -1.69
N GLU A 74 13.99 -1.85 -1.46
CA GLU A 74 13.80 -0.76 -2.44
C GLU A 74 14.49 -1.11 -3.76
N THR A 75 15.78 -1.48 -3.71
CA THR A 75 16.53 -1.88 -4.92
C THR A 75 15.91 -3.08 -5.63
N MET A 76 15.45 -4.09 -4.89
CA MET A 76 14.79 -5.25 -5.50
C MET A 76 13.46 -4.88 -6.17
N MET A 77 12.71 -3.94 -5.58
CA MET A 77 11.44 -3.50 -6.14
C MET A 77 11.59 -2.72 -7.45
N GLU A 78 12.73 -2.09 -7.71
CA GLU A 78 13.04 -1.48 -9.01
C GLU A 78 13.04 -2.49 -10.16
N GLN A 79 13.31 -3.77 -9.88
CA GLN A 79 13.28 -4.86 -10.87
C GLN A 79 11.92 -5.58 -10.89
N ILE A 80 11.34 -5.79 -9.72
CA ILE A 80 10.08 -6.53 -9.54
C ILE A 80 8.88 -5.74 -10.06
N LEU A 81 8.81 -4.42 -9.80
CA LEU A 81 7.66 -3.62 -10.20
C LEU A 81 7.46 -3.57 -11.73
N PRO A 82 8.49 -3.34 -12.57
CA PRO A 82 8.34 -3.40 -14.03
C PRO A 82 7.76 -4.73 -14.54
N GLU A 83 8.26 -5.86 -14.02
CA GLU A 83 7.76 -7.18 -14.40
C GLU A 83 6.31 -7.39 -13.97
N LEU A 84 5.97 -6.98 -12.75
CA LEU A 84 4.62 -7.06 -12.23
C LEU A 84 3.66 -6.17 -13.03
N LYS A 85 4.07 -4.94 -13.38
CA LYS A 85 3.30 -4.03 -14.25
C LYS A 85 3.03 -4.68 -15.60
N HIS A 86 4.04 -5.28 -16.22
CA HIS A 86 3.89 -5.96 -17.50
C HIS A 86 2.94 -7.17 -17.42
N TYR A 87 2.97 -7.92 -16.31
CA TYR A 87 2.04 -9.01 -16.09
C TYR A 87 0.60 -8.49 -15.92
N LEU A 88 0.41 -7.46 -15.10
CA LEU A 88 -0.90 -6.87 -14.84
C LEU A 88 -1.53 -6.27 -16.10
N SER A 89 -0.74 -5.62 -16.96
CA SER A 89 -1.23 -5.04 -18.23
C SER A 89 -1.74 -6.09 -19.24
N ARG A 90 -1.47 -7.37 -19.01
CA ARG A 90 -1.99 -8.47 -19.84
C ARG A 90 -3.33 -9.00 -19.35
N ILE A 91 -3.69 -8.72 -18.10
CA ILE A 91 -4.91 -9.25 -17.45
C ILE A 91 -5.92 -8.16 -17.09
N ALA A 92 -5.49 -6.90 -17.02
CA ALA A 92 -6.33 -5.75 -16.73
C ALA A 92 -5.85 -4.51 -17.51
N ASP A 93 -6.77 -3.60 -17.79
CA ASP A 93 -6.47 -2.29 -18.35
C ASP A 93 -5.99 -1.36 -17.24
N ILE A 94 -4.68 -1.39 -17.00
CA ILE A 94 -4.01 -0.64 -15.93
C ILE A 94 -3.27 0.61 -16.44
N GLU A 95 -3.62 1.09 -17.64
CA GLU A 95 -3.00 2.28 -18.19
C GLU A 95 -3.23 3.48 -17.26
N GLY A 96 -2.15 4.21 -16.94
CA GLY A 96 -2.20 5.35 -16.03
C GLY A 96 -2.35 5.00 -14.54
N TRP A 97 -2.34 3.71 -14.16
CA TRP A 97 -2.40 3.33 -12.75
C TRP A 97 -1.09 3.65 -12.02
N GLU A 98 -1.24 4.11 -10.79
CA GLU A 98 -0.16 4.36 -9.84
C GLU A 98 0.17 3.08 -9.08
N PHE A 99 1.43 2.94 -8.69
CA PHE A 99 1.94 1.75 -8.01
C PHE A 99 2.64 2.14 -6.73
N TYR A 100 2.22 1.51 -5.65
CA TYR A 100 2.64 1.78 -4.28
C TYR A 100 3.15 0.50 -3.67
N PHE A 101 4.20 0.58 -2.85
CA PHE A 101 4.64 -0.55 -2.05
C PHE A 101 5.24 -0.12 -0.72
N ASP A 102 5.07 -0.97 0.28
CA ASP A 102 5.67 -0.76 1.59
C ASP A 102 5.89 -2.10 2.29
N TRP A 103 6.82 -2.11 3.24
CA TRP A 103 7.23 -3.29 3.98
C TRP A 103 7.09 -3.05 5.47
N ASN A 104 6.59 -4.06 6.19
CA ASN A 104 6.68 -4.11 7.63
C ASN A 104 7.66 -5.22 8.01
N ILE A 105 8.90 -4.83 8.33
CA ILE A 105 9.98 -5.77 8.61
C ILE A 105 9.72 -6.54 9.90
N GLU A 106 9.15 -5.89 10.92
CA GLU A 106 8.79 -6.49 12.20
C GLU A 106 7.73 -7.59 12.01
N ASN A 107 6.65 -7.27 11.28
CA ASN A 107 5.58 -8.24 10.97
C ASN A 107 5.96 -9.22 9.85
N ARG A 108 7.11 -9.01 9.20
CA ARG A 108 7.56 -9.77 8.02
C ARG A 108 6.49 -9.79 6.95
N SER A 109 5.86 -8.65 6.72
CA SER A 109 4.79 -8.48 5.75
C SER A 109 5.14 -7.36 4.77
N GLY A 110 4.39 -7.31 3.68
CA GLY A 110 4.55 -6.30 2.65
C GLY A 110 3.25 -6.07 1.91
N MET A 111 3.16 -4.94 1.25
CA MET A 111 2.00 -4.58 0.44
C MET A 111 2.51 -4.04 -0.89
N ILE A 112 1.88 -4.49 -1.98
CA ILE A 112 1.95 -3.82 -3.27
C ILE A 112 0.52 -3.46 -3.66
N THR A 113 0.29 -2.21 -4.01
CA THR A 113 -1.02 -1.69 -4.43
C THR A 113 -0.87 -1.04 -5.79
N ALA A 114 -1.71 -1.45 -6.74
CA ALA A 114 -1.87 -0.78 -8.02
C ALA A 114 -3.27 -0.15 -8.03
N MET A 115 -3.40 1.12 -8.40
CA MET A 115 -4.70 1.79 -8.39
C MET A 115 -4.78 2.99 -9.33
N ASN A 116 -6.00 3.32 -9.73
CA ASN A 116 -6.32 4.59 -10.36
C ASN A 116 -6.89 5.56 -9.33
N SER A 117 -6.05 6.43 -8.77
CA SER A 117 -6.46 7.38 -7.73
C SER A 117 -7.49 8.41 -8.22
N GLN A 118 -7.51 8.74 -9.51
CA GLN A 118 -8.47 9.70 -10.07
C GLN A 118 -9.89 9.13 -10.08
N GLU A 119 -10.06 7.87 -10.46
CA GLU A 119 -11.37 7.22 -10.51
C GLU A 119 -11.95 6.97 -9.11
N LEU A 120 -11.10 6.74 -8.11
CA LEU A 120 -11.53 6.55 -6.72
C LEU A 120 -12.16 7.80 -6.10
N LYS A 121 -11.77 9.01 -6.56
CA LYS A 121 -12.40 10.26 -6.12
C LYS A 121 -13.87 10.36 -6.52
N ILE A 122 -14.25 9.78 -7.65
CA ILE A 122 -15.60 9.91 -8.24
C ILE A 122 -16.63 9.06 -7.48
N LYS A 123 -16.20 7.98 -6.80
CA LYS A 123 -17.08 7.07 -6.04
C LYS A 123 -17.47 7.57 -4.63
N ASN A 124 -17.10 8.79 -4.26
CA ASN A 124 -17.15 9.29 -2.88
C ASN A 124 -18.53 9.82 -2.41
N ASP A 125 -19.59 9.67 -3.23
CA ASP A 125 -20.92 10.27 -2.98
C ASP A 125 -21.91 9.40 -2.16
N GLN A 126 -21.48 8.26 -1.61
CA GLN A 126 -22.34 7.41 -0.76
C GLN A 126 -22.17 7.70 0.73
N LYS A 127 -23.23 7.48 1.52
CA LYS A 127 -23.25 7.71 2.97
C LYS A 127 -22.29 6.75 3.68
N ARG A 128 -21.12 7.26 4.10
CA ARG A 128 -20.06 6.44 4.70
C ARG A 128 -20.34 6.05 6.15
N PRO A 129 -19.86 4.89 6.61
CA PRO A 129 -19.86 4.52 8.02
C PRO A 129 -19.08 5.55 8.86
N GLU A 130 -19.54 5.77 10.09
CA GLU A 130 -18.89 6.71 11.02
C GLU A 130 -17.42 6.36 11.30
N TYR A 131 -17.07 5.06 11.30
CA TYR A 131 -15.70 4.62 11.54
C TYR A 131 -14.73 5.10 10.45
N GLU A 132 -15.16 5.15 9.18
CA GLU A 132 -14.32 5.63 8.08
C GLU A 132 -13.99 7.11 8.24
N GLU A 133 -14.95 7.94 8.65
CA GLU A 133 -14.72 9.36 8.90
C GLU A 133 -13.77 9.60 10.08
N ASN A 134 -13.86 8.76 11.11
CA ASN A 134 -12.93 8.82 12.24
C ASN A 134 -11.50 8.41 11.85
N ILE A 135 -11.35 7.38 11.01
CA ILE A 135 -10.05 6.98 10.45
C ILE A 135 -9.49 8.08 9.55
N LYS A 136 -10.31 8.60 8.62
CA LYS A 136 -9.96 9.71 7.71
C LYS A 136 -9.44 10.91 8.50
N ARG A 137 -10.13 11.30 9.58
CA ARG A 137 -9.68 12.37 10.47
C ARG A 137 -8.30 12.07 11.07
N LYS A 138 -8.07 10.83 11.51
CA LYS A 138 -6.77 10.45 12.10
C LYS A 138 -5.64 10.37 11.08
N VAL A 139 -5.90 9.92 9.87
CA VAL A 139 -4.92 9.99 8.77
C VAL A 139 -4.59 11.45 8.44
N ASN A 140 -5.60 12.34 8.39
CA ASN A 140 -5.38 13.78 8.23
C ASN A 140 -4.58 14.39 9.39
N ASP A 141 -4.85 14.01 10.63
CA ASP A 141 -4.11 14.48 11.81
C ASP A 141 -2.62 14.12 11.71
N VAL A 142 -2.29 12.92 11.18
CA VAL A 142 -0.89 12.50 10.96
C VAL A 142 -0.26 13.32 9.84
N SER A 143 -0.92 13.39 8.68
CA SER A 143 -0.46 14.15 7.53
C SER A 143 -0.24 15.64 7.87
N ALA A 144 -1.13 16.26 8.64
CA ALA A 144 -0.96 17.63 9.12
C ALA A 144 0.29 17.84 9.99
N LYS A 145 0.76 16.81 10.70
CA LYS A 145 1.97 16.88 11.54
C LYS A 145 3.25 16.61 10.75
N THR A 146 3.19 15.79 9.70
CA THR A 146 4.37 15.39 8.91
C THR A 146 4.59 16.28 7.69
N GLU A 147 3.53 16.87 7.15
CA GLU A 147 3.51 17.59 5.89
C GLU A 147 2.50 18.76 5.94
N LYS A 148 1.39 18.66 5.22
CA LYS A 148 0.19 19.51 5.32
C LYS A 148 -1.06 18.62 5.39
N ILE A 149 -2.22 19.19 5.67
CA ILE A 149 -3.47 18.48 5.43
C ILE A 149 -3.59 18.19 3.92
N PRO A 150 -3.93 16.96 3.50
CA PRO A 150 -4.12 16.63 2.09
C PRO A 150 -5.21 17.50 1.46
N ASP A 151 -5.04 17.86 0.19
CA ASP A 151 -6.06 18.60 -0.55
C ASP A 151 -7.34 17.76 -0.72
N ASP A 152 -7.19 16.44 -0.84
CA ASP A 152 -8.31 15.48 -0.78
C ASP A 152 -7.88 14.12 -0.20
N ILE A 153 -8.84 13.42 0.41
CA ILE A 153 -8.68 12.05 0.93
C ILE A 153 -9.94 11.22 0.69
N ALA A 154 -9.75 10.11 0.00
CA ALA A 154 -10.76 9.10 -0.30
C ALA A 154 -10.49 7.83 0.51
N MET A 155 -11.49 7.39 1.27
CA MET A 155 -11.49 6.07 1.92
C MET A 155 -12.09 5.04 0.97
N TYR A 156 -11.55 3.84 0.95
CA TYR A 156 -12.04 2.77 0.11
C TYR A 156 -11.83 1.41 0.74
N GLN A 157 -12.93 0.69 0.97
CA GLN A 157 -12.90 -0.68 1.49
C GLN A 157 -12.93 -1.67 0.33
N ILE A 158 -11.81 -2.33 0.07
CA ILE A 158 -11.68 -3.27 -1.05
C ILE A 158 -12.32 -4.61 -0.70
N ASN A 159 -12.22 -5.00 0.56
CA ASN A 159 -12.87 -6.18 1.11
C ASN A 159 -13.02 -6.00 2.64
N GLU A 160 -13.58 -7.00 3.32
CA GLU A 160 -13.81 -6.95 4.78
C GLU A 160 -12.54 -6.73 5.61
N ARG A 161 -11.34 -6.95 5.08
CA ARG A 161 -10.07 -6.88 5.81
C ARG A 161 -9.14 -5.76 5.34
N THR A 162 -9.37 -5.18 4.17
CA THR A 162 -8.46 -4.21 3.54
C THR A 162 -9.18 -2.89 3.30
N LEU A 163 -8.68 -1.84 3.94
CA LEU A 163 -9.12 -0.45 3.75
C LEU A 163 -7.95 0.39 3.23
N ILE A 164 -8.21 1.24 2.24
CA ILE A 164 -7.25 2.21 1.71
C ILE A 164 -7.73 3.62 2.03
N ALA A 165 -6.81 4.48 2.45
CA ALA A 165 -6.95 5.92 2.41
C ALA A 165 -6.02 6.47 1.30
N ALA A 166 -6.60 6.88 0.17
CA ALA A 166 -5.88 7.53 -0.92
C ALA A 166 -5.89 9.05 -0.69
N ARG A 167 -4.71 9.67 -0.66
CA ARG A 167 -4.52 11.10 -0.43
C ARG A 167 -3.96 11.75 -1.69
N THR A 168 -4.37 12.98 -1.97
CA THR A 168 -3.78 13.81 -3.04
C THR A 168 -3.46 15.20 -2.54
N GLY A 169 -2.43 15.81 -3.12
CA GLY A 169 -1.99 17.15 -2.75
C GLY A 169 -1.49 17.16 -1.32
N ILE A 170 -0.40 16.45 -1.06
CA ILE A 170 0.17 16.20 0.26
C ILE A 170 1.49 16.93 0.46
N LEU A 171 2.21 17.23 -0.63
CA LEU A 171 3.55 17.81 -0.57
C LEU A 171 3.52 19.31 -0.29
N ILE A 172 4.41 19.77 0.58
CA ILE A 172 4.70 21.19 0.80
C ILE A 172 5.84 21.69 -0.10
N LEU A 173 6.02 23.02 -0.20
CA LEU A 173 6.96 23.61 -1.16
C LEU A 173 8.41 23.14 -0.98
N ILE A 174 8.88 22.97 0.26
CA ILE A 174 10.25 22.50 0.52
C ILE A 174 10.45 21.05 0.09
N GLU A 175 9.44 20.20 0.22
CA GLU A 175 9.49 18.81 -0.22
C GLU A 175 9.54 18.72 -1.75
N LYS A 176 8.74 19.54 -2.44
CA LYS A 176 8.78 19.66 -3.91
C LYS A 176 10.17 20.08 -4.39
N GLU A 177 10.80 21.03 -3.69
CA GLU A 177 12.16 21.45 -4.02
C GLU A 177 13.21 20.35 -3.75
N LEU A 178 13.10 19.61 -2.64
CA LEU A 178 13.97 18.46 -2.38
C LEU A 178 13.86 17.38 -3.47
N ILE A 179 12.65 17.12 -3.96
CA ILE A 179 12.42 16.19 -5.08
C ILE A 179 13.11 16.71 -6.35
N ASN A 180 12.94 18.00 -6.68
CA ASN A 180 13.58 18.63 -7.85
C ASN A 180 15.12 18.58 -7.78
N LEU A 181 15.69 18.68 -6.58
CA LEU A 181 17.13 18.56 -6.34
C LEU A 181 17.66 17.12 -6.37
N GLY A 182 16.79 16.13 -6.63
CA GLY A 182 17.16 14.71 -6.69
C GLY A 182 17.22 14.02 -5.32
N HIS A 183 16.68 14.63 -4.27
CA HIS A 183 16.62 14.06 -2.92
C HIS A 183 15.33 13.29 -2.63
N GLY A 184 14.56 12.92 -3.67
CA GLY A 184 13.29 12.20 -3.53
C GLY A 184 13.40 10.89 -2.74
N ALA A 185 14.44 10.08 -2.98
CA ALA A 185 14.62 8.81 -2.25
C ALA A 185 14.83 9.04 -0.73
N ASN A 186 15.71 9.99 -0.37
CA ASN A 186 15.95 10.35 1.03
C ASN A 186 14.70 10.91 1.71
N LEU A 187 13.95 11.76 1.00
CA LEU A 187 12.67 12.29 1.47
C LEU A 187 11.67 11.15 1.72
N LYS A 188 11.55 10.20 0.78
CA LYS A 188 10.64 9.05 0.90
C LYS A 188 10.98 8.20 2.13
N THR A 189 12.25 7.89 2.36
CA THR A 189 12.71 7.16 3.56
C THR A 189 12.38 7.90 4.85
N ALA A 190 12.67 9.20 4.91
CA ALA A 190 12.38 10.02 6.09
C ALA A 190 10.87 10.10 6.39
N LYS A 191 10.05 10.34 5.35
CA LYS A 191 8.58 10.38 5.46
C LYS A 191 8.02 9.03 5.91
N ARG A 192 8.49 7.93 5.32
CA ARG A 192 8.10 6.56 5.71
C ARG A 192 8.30 6.32 7.20
N ARG A 193 9.50 6.60 7.71
CA ARG A 193 9.81 6.42 9.13
C ARG A 193 8.89 7.26 10.02
N LEU A 194 8.72 8.54 9.68
CA LEU A 194 7.94 9.47 10.49
C LEU A 194 6.44 9.15 10.48
N GLU A 195 5.84 8.96 9.31
CA GLU A 195 4.40 8.68 9.19
C GLU A 195 4.03 7.32 9.77
N LYS A 196 4.84 6.28 9.53
CA LYS A 196 4.58 4.97 10.16
C LYS A 196 4.66 5.03 11.67
N GLN A 197 5.62 5.78 12.23
CA GLN A 197 5.69 5.94 13.68
C GLN A 197 4.39 6.56 14.23
N LEU A 198 3.96 7.69 13.65
CA LEU A 198 2.76 8.40 14.11
C LEU A 198 1.47 7.62 13.87
N LEU A 199 1.37 6.87 12.77
CA LEU A 199 0.23 5.98 12.52
C LEU A 199 0.16 4.85 13.56
N ASN A 200 1.29 4.24 13.92
CA ASN A 200 1.32 3.15 14.90
C ASN A 200 1.08 3.62 16.35
N GLU A 201 1.27 4.91 16.66
CA GLU A 201 0.89 5.49 17.96
C GLU A 201 -0.65 5.57 18.14
N ILE A 202 -1.40 5.55 17.04
CA ILE A 202 -2.86 5.65 17.05
C ILE A 202 -3.48 4.26 17.28
N ARG A 203 -4.44 4.20 18.19
CA ARG A 203 -5.23 2.99 18.48
C ARG A 203 -6.30 2.75 17.41
N PHE A 204 -5.87 2.45 16.18
CA PHE A 204 -6.78 2.18 15.06
C PHE A 204 -7.71 0.99 15.34
N ASP A 205 -7.29 0.00 16.14
CA ASP A 205 -8.16 -1.12 16.56
C ASP A 205 -9.50 -0.65 17.12
N SER A 206 -9.47 0.41 17.94
CA SER A 206 -10.66 0.97 18.58
C SER A 206 -11.55 1.75 17.61
N LEU A 207 -10.97 2.29 16.54
CA LEU A 207 -11.71 3.01 15.49
C LEU A 207 -12.38 2.03 14.55
N PHE A 208 -11.68 0.98 14.14
CA PHE A 208 -12.22 -0.09 13.30
C PHE A 208 -13.18 -1.01 14.06
N GLY A 209 -13.03 -1.13 15.38
CA GLY A 209 -13.72 -2.18 16.16
C GLY A 209 -13.20 -3.59 15.87
N ALA A 210 -12.04 -3.70 15.22
CA ALA A 210 -11.37 -4.93 14.82
C ALA A 210 -9.86 -4.78 14.97
N LYS A 211 -9.13 -5.89 15.11
CA LYS A 211 -7.68 -5.84 15.22
C LYS A 211 -7.06 -5.40 13.90
N VAL A 212 -6.16 -4.42 13.95
CA VAL A 212 -5.28 -4.01 12.86
C VAL A 212 -4.00 -4.83 12.93
N HIS A 213 -3.70 -5.55 11.86
CA HIS A 213 -2.49 -6.38 11.76
C HIS A 213 -1.33 -5.61 11.12
N ASP A 214 -1.61 -4.78 10.12
CA ASP A 214 -0.59 -4.00 9.42
C ASP A 214 -1.13 -2.65 8.96
N ILE A 215 -0.23 -1.66 8.95
CA ILE A 215 -0.44 -0.34 8.36
C ILE A 215 0.72 -0.09 7.40
N PHE A 216 0.39 0.12 6.13
CA PHE A 216 1.34 0.40 5.06
C PHE A 216 1.16 1.83 4.57
N VAL A 217 2.25 2.49 4.21
CA VAL A 217 2.20 3.85 3.64
C VAL A 217 3.23 3.99 2.52
N ASP A 218 2.79 4.55 1.40
CA ASP A 218 3.68 4.85 0.29
C ASP A 218 3.23 6.07 -0.52
N TRP A 219 4.16 6.63 -1.29
CA TRP A 219 3.99 7.89 -2.02
C TRP A 219 4.38 7.77 -3.49
N ASP A 220 3.60 8.45 -4.32
CA ASP A 220 3.97 8.84 -5.66
C ASP A 220 4.15 10.37 -5.69
N PHE A 221 5.40 10.79 -5.59
CA PHE A 221 5.76 12.21 -5.58
C PHE A 221 5.55 12.91 -6.92
N TYR A 222 5.53 12.16 -8.02
CA TYR A 222 5.29 12.76 -9.34
C TYR A 222 3.83 13.21 -9.47
N ASN A 223 2.91 12.37 -8.98
CA ASN A 223 1.48 12.67 -9.01
C ASN A 223 0.98 13.46 -7.77
N ASP A 224 1.86 13.75 -6.80
CA ASP A 224 1.49 14.37 -5.50
C ASP A 224 0.39 13.55 -4.80
N THR A 225 0.55 12.22 -4.80
CA THR A 225 -0.39 11.25 -4.27
C THR A 225 0.26 10.29 -3.28
N SER A 226 -0.54 9.72 -2.39
CA SER A 226 -0.08 8.66 -1.48
C SER A 226 -1.23 7.78 -1.03
N VAL A 227 -0.86 6.64 -0.45
CA VAL A 227 -1.81 5.68 0.12
C VAL A 227 -1.44 5.35 1.55
N VAL A 228 -2.46 5.14 2.38
CA VAL A 228 -2.34 4.41 3.63
C VAL A 228 -3.23 3.19 3.53
N VAL A 229 -2.68 1.99 3.70
CA VAL A 229 -3.43 0.74 3.61
C VAL A 229 -3.44 0.05 4.96
N PHE A 230 -4.64 -0.27 5.43
CA PHE A 230 -4.89 -0.99 6.67
C PHE A 230 -5.27 -2.43 6.35
N VAL A 231 -4.62 -3.38 7.01
CA VAL A 231 -5.01 -4.79 7.00
C VAL A 231 -5.52 -5.17 8.38
N THR A 232 -6.73 -5.73 8.44
CA THR A 232 -7.50 -5.90 9.67
C THR A 232 -8.14 -7.29 9.77
N ASP A 233 -8.65 -7.63 10.96
CA ASP A 233 -9.73 -8.61 11.09
C ASP A 233 -11.02 -8.09 10.39
N PRO A 234 -11.97 -8.96 10.02
CA PRO A 234 -13.11 -8.54 9.21
C PRO A 234 -13.90 -7.41 9.85
N VAL A 235 -14.01 -6.30 9.13
CA VAL A 235 -14.86 -5.15 9.41
C VAL A 235 -16.03 -5.20 8.42
N PRO A 236 -17.29 -5.08 8.88
CA PRO A 236 -18.45 -5.11 8.00
C PRO A 236 -18.31 -4.06 6.89
N ALA A 237 -18.58 -4.47 5.64
CA ALA A 237 -18.65 -3.54 4.53
C ALA A 237 -19.71 -2.46 4.80
N ALA A 238 -19.41 -1.21 4.44
CA ALA A 238 -20.42 -0.17 4.32
C ALA A 238 -21.55 -0.69 3.40
N LYS A 239 -22.77 -0.78 3.93
CA LYS A 239 -23.97 -1.14 3.14
C LYS A 239 -24.44 0.04 2.31
#